data_AF-A0A1V9XUB7-F1
#
_entry.id   AF-A0A1V9XUB7-F1
#
_cell.length_a   1.000
_cell.length_b   1.000
_cell.length_c   1.000
_cell.angle_alpha   90.00
_cell.angle_beta   90.00
_cell.angle_gamma   90.00
#
_symmetry.space_group_name_H-M   'P 1'
#
loop_
_entity.id
_entity.type
_entity.pdbx_description
1 polymer ?
#
loop_
_entity_poly.entity_id
_entity_poly.type
_entity_poly.pdbx_seq_one_letter_code
_entity_poly.pdbx_strand_id
1 'polypeptide(L)'
;MENIEDACILQVVTVNGQRVIYADITVPNGGLLHIVGGFLHPIADKDIFSLVQECGKYDGFVTLAAGTGFNQELQGSPVGYTLFLPSNDALSKVPKDELEVIRTNTTALREFLRYHAAEGIHYSHDLRDGQYLTSLHNKAPLRVSVNTDGCRRRLYEVNNSPLYRADIPASNGVVHIVDWVLLPSDHRWCSNVILP
;
A
#
# COMPACT_ATOMS: atom_id res chain seq x y z
N MET A 1 -40.70 1.16 -17.48
CA MET A 1 -39.27 1.22 -17.83
C MET A 1 -38.65 2.19 -16.87
N GLU A 2 -38.04 1.68 -15.81
CA GLU A 2 -37.24 2.46 -14.87
C GLU A 2 -35.93 1.68 -14.73
N ASN A 3 -34.84 2.36 -15.04
CA ASN A 3 -33.54 1.77 -15.35
C ASN A 3 -32.91 1.13 -14.10
N ILE A 4 -32.58 -0.16 -14.21
CA ILE A 4 -31.82 -0.90 -13.20
C ILE A 4 -30.31 -0.64 -13.45
N GLU A 5 -29.90 0.62 -13.30
CA GLU A 5 -28.48 1.03 -13.32
C GLU A 5 -27.98 1.50 -11.94
N ASP A 6 -28.64 1.09 -10.87
CA ASP A 6 -28.00 1.10 -9.55
C ASP A 6 -27.06 -0.11 -9.46
N ALA A 7 -25.91 0.02 -10.11
CA ALA A 7 -24.74 -0.76 -9.77
C ALA A 7 -24.44 -0.50 -8.30
N CYS A 8 -24.97 -1.36 -7.42
CA CYS A 8 -24.64 -1.39 -6.02
C CYS A 8 -23.12 -1.57 -5.94
N ILE A 9 -22.41 -0.46 -5.80
CA ILE A 9 -21.02 -0.44 -5.35
C ILE A 9 -21.11 -1.18 -4.02
N LEU A 10 -20.65 -2.42 -3.98
CA LEU A 10 -20.48 -3.17 -2.74
C LEU A 10 -19.51 -2.34 -1.89
N GLN A 11 -20.06 -1.46 -1.06
CA GLN A 11 -19.30 -0.69 -0.11
C GLN A 11 -18.86 -1.70 0.94
N VAL A 12 -17.59 -2.10 0.83
CA VAL A 12 -16.99 -3.02 1.79
C VAL A 12 -16.81 -2.20 3.07
N VAL A 13 -17.61 -2.51 4.08
CA VAL A 13 -17.49 -1.89 5.40
C VAL A 13 -16.45 -2.66 6.18
N THR A 14 -15.47 -1.96 6.74
CA THR A 14 -14.39 -2.57 7.51
C THR A 14 -14.19 -1.90 8.86
N VAL A 15 -13.66 -2.67 9.81
CA VAL A 15 -13.29 -2.21 11.15
C VAL A 15 -11.81 -2.55 11.34
N ASN A 16 -10.95 -1.54 11.45
CA ASN A 16 -9.49 -1.71 11.52
C ASN A 16 -8.93 -2.63 10.42
N GLY A 17 -9.44 -2.49 9.19
CA GLY A 17 -9.04 -3.32 8.07
C GLY A 17 -9.59 -4.75 8.08
N GLN A 18 -10.52 -5.09 8.97
CA GLN A 18 -11.25 -6.35 8.94
C GLN A 18 -12.62 -6.15 8.30
N ARG A 19 -12.93 -6.91 7.26
CA ARG A 19 -14.25 -6.86 6.60
C ARG A 19 -15.37 -7.24 7.56
N VAL A 20 -16.41 -6.42 7.61
CA VAL A 20 -17.68 -6.78 8.24
C VAL A 20 -18.41 -7.78 7.33
N ILE A 21 -18.64 -8.99 7.83
CA ILE A 21 -19.34 -10.07 7.14
C ILE A 21 -20.85 -9.90 7.32
N TYR A 22 -21.27 -9.63 8.56
CA TYR A 22 -22.66 -9.37 8.90
C TYR A 22 -22.73 -8.15 9.82
N ALA A 23 -23.67 -7.25 9.55
CA ALA A 23 -23.88 -6.04 10.33
C ALA A 23 -25.30 -6.01 10.91
N ASP A 24 -25.49 -5.18 11.92
CA ASP A 24 -26.80 -4.79 12.45
C ASP A 24 -27.65 -5.96 12.96
N ILE A 25 -26.99 -6.97 13.56
CA ILE A 25 -27.68 -8.08 14.20
C ILE A 25 -28.09 -7.63 15.61
N THR A 26 -29.37 -7.38 15.82
CA THR A 26 -29.92 -7.08 17.14
C THR A 26 -29.85 -8.31 18.05
N VAL A 27 -29.25 -8.16 19.22
CA VAL A 27 -29.21 -9.22 20.26
C VAL A 27 -30.24 -8.95 21.37
N PRO A 28 -30.66 -9.96 22.16
CA PRO A 28 -31.79 -9.85 23.09
C PRO A 28 -31.73 -8.69 24.10
N ASN A 29 -30.53 -8.20 24.43
CA ASN A 29 -30.34 -7.07 25.35
C ASN A 29 -30.39 -5.70 24.65
N GLY A 30 -30.83 -5.63 23.39
CA GLY A 30 -30.87 -4.38 22.60
C GLY A 30 -29.50 -3.91 22.09
N GLY A 31 -28.46 -4.72 22.26
CA GLY A 31 -27.15 -4.47 21.64
C GLY A 31 -27.13 -4.80 20.15
N LEU A 32 -26.10 -4.33 19.46
CA LEU A 32 -25.83 -4.66 18.06
C LEU A 32 -24.57 -5.53 17.97
N LEU A 33 -24.66 -6.59 17.17
CA LEU A 33 -23.57 -7.49 16.85
C LEU A 33 -23.16 -7.30 15.39
N HIS A 34 -21.87 -7.01 15.18
CA HIS A 34 -21.23 -7.04 13.87
C HIS A 34 -20.24 -8.20 13.83
N ILE A 35 -20.37 -9.09 12.85
CA ILE A 35 -19.46 -10.21 12.64
C ILE A 35 -18.37 -9.75 11.67
N VAL A 36 -17.11 -9.78 12.11
CA VAL A 36 -15.94 -9.43 11.29
C VAL A 36 -15.20 -10.68 10.85
N GLY A 37 -14.53 -10.60 9.69
CA GLY A 37 -13.86 -11.74 9.06
C GLY A 37 -12.50 -12.13 9.66
N GLY A 38 -12.05 -11.44 10.70
CA GLY A 38 -10.78 -11.75 11.35
C GLY A 38 -10.59 -11.00 12.67
N PHE A 39 -9.38 -11.09 13.21
CA PHE A 39 -9.07 -10.50 14.50
C PHE A 39 -8.87 -9.00 14.41
N LEU A 40 -9.53 -8.26 15.30
CA LEU A 40 -9.24 -6.86 15.52
C LEU A 40 -7.94 -6.73 16.30
N HIS A 41 -6.96 -6.08 15.69
CA HIS A 41 -5.74 -5.67 16.39
C HIS A 41 -5.98 -4.30 17.03
N PRO A 42 -5.31 -4.00 18.16
CA PRO A 42 -5.29 -2.65 18.73
C PRO A 42 -4.94 -1.62 17.65
N ILE A 43 -5.50 -0.42 17.78
CA ILE A 43 -5.17 0.69 16.89
C ILE A 43 -3.65 0.88 16.92
N ALA A 44 -3.03 0.97 15.74
CA ALA A 44 -1.59 1.15 15.64
C ALA A 44 -1.17 2.44 16.34
N ASP A 45 -0.24 2.32 17.29
CA ASP A 45 0.32 3.41 18.08
C ASP A 45 1.48 4.11 17.34
N LYS A 46 2.05 3.45 16.33
CA LYS A 46 3.21 3.91 15.56
C LYS A 46 2.82 4.33 14.16
N ASP A 47 3.44 5.41 13.69
CA ASP A 47 3.35 5.81 12.28
C ASP A 47 4.09 4.81 11.37
N ILE A 48 3.83 4.91 10.07
CA ILE A 48 4.40 4.03 9.03
C ILE A 48 5.92 3.94 9.16
N PHE A 49 6.61 5.07 9.34
CA PHE A 49 8.06 5.08 9.31
C PHE A 49 8.64 4.44 10.58
N SER A 50 8.11 4.82 11.74
CA SER A 50 8.49 4.28 13.05
C SER A 50 8.24 2.77 13.12
N LEU A 51 7.10 2.31 12.59
CA LEU A 51 6.74 0.89 12.48
C LEU A 51 7.76 0.11 11.64
N VAL A 52 8.12 0.64 10.47
CA VAL A 52 9.05 -0.02 9.55
C VAL A 52 10.47 -0.06 10.12
N GLN A 53 10.91 1.04 10.75
CA GLN A 53 12.20 1.12 11.42
C GLN A 53 12.37 0.07 12.53
N GLU A 54 11.35 -0.09 13.38
CA GLU A 54 11.41 -1.02 14.51
C GLU A 54 11.38 -2.50 14.07
N CYS A 55 10.78 -2.80 12.92
CA CYS A 55 10.74 -4.16 12.41
C CYS A 55 12.14 -4.74 12.15
N GLY A 56 13.13 -3.89 11.83
CA GLY A 56 14.52 -4.28 11.60
C GLY A 56 14.77 -5.15 10.35
N LYS A 57 13.72 -5.51 9.61
CA LYS A 57 13.78 -6.39 8.41
C LYS A 57 13.74 -5.65 7.07
N TYR A 58 13.50 -4.34 7.09
CA TYR A 58 13.31 -3.49 5.91
C TYR A 58 14.27 -2.29 5.92
N ASP A 59 15.46 -2.50 6.44
CA ASP A 59 16.52 -1.50 6.60
C ASP A 59 16.97 -0.88 5.27
N GLY A 60 16.91 -1.62 4.17
CA GLY A 60 17.23 -1.13 2.83
C GLY A 60 16.36 0.08 2.43
N PHE A 61 15.05 -0.04 2.57
CA PHE A 61 14.12 1.06 2.26
C PHE A 61 14.22 2.20 3.27
N VAL A 62 14.36 1.89 4.57
CA VAL A 62 14.57 2.89 5.62
C VAL A 62 15.81 3.74 5.34
N THR A 63 16.89 3.10 4.89
CA THR A 63 18.14 3.79 4.54
C THR A 63 17.95 4.72 3.34
N LEU A 64 17.22 4.28 2.32
CA LEU A 64 16.88 5.12 1.16
C LEU A 64 16.01 6.32 1.55
N ALA A 65 15.08 6.13 2.48
CA ALA A 65 14.20 7.19 2.94
C ALA A 65 14.87 8.17 3.92
N ALA A 66 15.95 7.77 4.58
CA ALA A 66 16.63 8.59 5.58
C ALA A 66 17.12 9.93 4.98
N GLY A 67 16.82 11.03 5.65
CA GLY A 67 17.28 12.37 5.24
C GLY A 67 16.57 12.97 4.01
N THR A 68 15.63 12.25 3.38
CA THR A 68 14.93 12.74 2.17
C THR A 68 13.72 13.63 2.49
N GLY A 69 13.29 13.68 3.76
CA GLY A 69 12.05 14.34 4.17
C GLY A 69 10.77 13.53 3.88
N PHE A 70 10.90 12.28 3.42
CA PHE A 70 9.76 11.44 3.07
C PHE A 70 8.87 11.09 4.27
N ASN A 71 9.45 10.90 5.46
CA ASN A 71 8.68 10.66 6.68
C ASN A 71 7.72 11.82 7.00
N GLN A 72 8.20 13.06 6.88
CA GLN A 72 7.38 14.26 7.09
C GLN A 72 6.27 14.38 6.05
N GLU A 73 6.53 13.97 4.81
CA GLU A 73 5.50 13.95 3.76
C GLU A 73 4.37 12.97 4.11
N LEU A 74 4.68 11.80 4.68
CA LEU A 74 3.69 10.81 5.13
C LEU A 74 2.89 11.24 6.39
N GLN A 75 3.18 12.39 6.97
CA GLN A 75 2.39 12.96 8.08
C GLN A 75 1.40 14.03 7.61
N GLY A 76 1.45 14.43 6.34
CA GLY A 76 0.76 15.63 5.83
C GLY A 76 -0.71 15.46 5.46
N SER A 77 -1.23 14.24 5.38
CA SER A 77 -2.58 13.97 4.87
C SER A 77 -3.57 13.53 5.95
N PRO A 78 -4.77 14.15 6.03
CA PRO A 78 -5.82 13.72 6.94
C PRO A 78 -6.49 12.40 6.53
N VAL A 79 -6.36 11.99 5.25
CA VAL A 79 -6.93 10.73 4.74
C VAL A 79 -5.98 9.54 4.88
N GLY A 80 -4.76 9.75 5.40
CA GLY A 80 -3.72 8.74 5.56
C GLY A 80 -3.07 8.30 4.24
N TYR A 81 -2.17 7.32 4.34
CA TYR A 81 -1.40 6.79 3.22
C TYR A 81 -1.38 5.26 3.19
N THR A 82 -1.07 4.72 2.01
CA THR A 82 -0.76 3.30 1.83
C THR A 82 0.67 3.18 1.32
N LEU A 83 1.55 2.56 2.10
CA LEU A 83 2.94 2.32 1.69
C LEU A 83 3.08 0.89 1.15
N PHE A 84 3.49 0.78 -0.10
CA PHE A 84 3.96 -0.47 -0.72
C PHE A 84 5.46 -0.59 -0.47
N LEU A 85 5.81 -1.19 0.67
CA LEU A 85 7.20 -1.31 1.12
C LEU A 85 7.90 -2.49 0.40
N PRO A 86 8.91 -2.24 -0.44
CA PRO A 86 9.68 -3.32 -1.03
C PRO A 86 10.47 -4.06 0.04
N SER A 87 10.48 -5.39 -0.02
CA SER A 87 11.37 -6.19 0.80
C SER A 87 12.85 -5.94 0.43
N ASN A 88 13.78 -6.30 1.32
CA ASN A 88 15.21 -6.24 0.98
C ASN A 88 15.55 -7.13 -0.22
N ASP A 89 14.87 -8.27 -0.37
CA ASP A 89 15.01 -9.14 -1.53
C ASP A 89 14.50 -8.44 -2.80
N ALA A 90 13.39 -7.69 -2.72
CA ALA A 90 12.89 -6.89 -3.84
C ALA A 90 13.91 -5.84 -4.28
N LEU A 91 14.55 -5.14 -3.32
CA LEU A 91 15.61 -4.18 -3.61
C LEU A 91 16.85 -4.85 -4.23
N SER A 92 17.20 -6.07 -3.80
CA SER A 92 18.36 -6.80 -4.32
C SER A 92 18.20 -7.26 -5.78
N LYS A 93 16.95 -7.34 -6.27
CA LYS A 93 16.63 -7.69 -7.65
C LYS A 93 16.80 -6.51 -8.62
N VAL A 94 16.87 -5.27 -8.10
CA VAL A 94 17.15 -4.09 -8.92
C VAL A 94 18.62 -4.14 -9.37
N PRO A 95 18.92 -3.88 -10.66
CA PRO A 95 20.29 -3.78 -11.12
C PRO A 95 21.09 -2.78 -10.28
N LYS A 96 22.33 -3.14 -9.94
CA LYS A 96 23.17 -2.31 -9.05
C LYS A 96 23.33 -0.89 -9.57
N ASP A 97 23.51 -0.75 -10.88
CA ASP A 97 23.71 0.56 -11.51
C ASP A 97 22.47 1.45 -11.35
N GLU A 98 21.27 0.89 -11.52
CA GLU A 98 20.00 1.60 -11.28
C GLU A 98 19.83 1.98 -9.80
N LEU A 99 20.16 1.07 -8.89
CA LEU A 99 20.03 1.33 -7.46
C LEU A 99 21.01 2.41 -6.98
N GLU A 100 22.22 2.43 -7.52
CA GLU A 100 23.22 3.47 -7.23
C GLU A 100 22.80 4.82 -7.80
N VAL A 101 22.19 4.84 -8.98
CA VAL A 101 21.56 6.06 -9.52
C VAL A 101 20.48 6.59 -8.58
N ILE A 102 19.56 5.72 -8.15
CA ILE A 102 18.48 6.10 -7.23
C ILE A 102 19.07 6.67 -5.94
N ARG A 103 20.14 6.07 -5.41
CA ARG A 103 20.80 6.52 -4.17
C ARG A 103 21.50 7.86 -4.29
N THR A 104 22.19 8.10 -5.41
CA THR A 104 23.06 9.27 -5.58
C THR A 104 22.32 10.51 -6.08
N ASN A 105 21.17 10.32 -6.75
CA ASN A 105 20.35 11.41 -7.24
C ASN A 105 19.16 11.66 -6.31
N THR A 106 19.23 12.75 -5.53
CA THR A 106 18.19 13.12 -4.56
C THR A 106 16.79 13.24 -5.17
N THR A 107 16.68 13.70 -6.41
CA THR A 107 15.39 13.81 -7.11
C THR A 107 14.85 12.43 -7.43
N ALA A 108 15.66 11.57 -8.05
CA ALA A 108 15.28 10.21 -8.38
C ALA A 108 14.93 9.40 -7.12
N LEU A 109 15.70 9.56 -6.04
CA LEU A 109 15.44 8.95 -4.73
C LEU A 109 14.06 9.35 -4.20
N ARG A 110 13.75 10.65 -4.23
CA ARG A 110 12.47 11.15 -3.72
C ARG A 110 11.31 10.64 -4.57
N GLU A 111 11.47 10.62 -5.89
CA GLU A 111 10.45 10.11 -6.81
C GLU A 111 10.23 8.61 -6.64
N PHE A 112 11.30 7.84 -6.49
CA PHE A 112 11.26 6.41 -6.17
C PHE A 112 10.45 6.14 -4.89
N LEU A 113 10.74 6.86 -3.80
CA LEU A 113 10.02 6.70 -2.53
C LEU A 113 8.54 7.07 -2.67
N ARG A 114 8.25 8.17 -3.37
CA ARG A 114 6.87 8.65 -3.58
C ARG A 114 6.05 7.72 -4.48
N TYR A 115 6.68 6.98 -5.39
CA TYR A 115 5.96 6.01 -6.22
C TYR A 115 5.55 4.75 -5.42
N HIS A 116 6.25 4.46 -4.33
CA HIS A 116 5.88 3.38 -3.41
C HIS A 116 4.78 3.78 -2.41
N ALA A 117 4.34 5.04 -2.38
CA ALA A 117 3.27 5.50 -1.51
C ALA A 117 2.04 5.94 -2.31
N ALA A 118 0.86 5.52 -1.88
CA ALA A 118 -0.42 5.95 -2.42
C ALA A 118 -1.21 6.81 -1.43
N GLU A 119 -2.02 7.72 -1.97
CA GLU A 119 -2.95 8.54 -1.20
C GLU A 119 -4.11 7.68 -0.66
N GLY A 120 -4.44 7.86 0.62
CA GLY A 120 -5.54 7.15 1.28
C GLY A 120 -5.12 5.81 1.91
N ILE A 121 -6.00 5.29 2.75
CA ILE A 121 -5.83 4.01 3.45
C ILE A 121 -6.54 2.92 2.66
N HIS A 122 -5.77 2.04 2.03
CA HIS A 122 -6.27 0.95 1.20
C HIS A 122 -5.82 -0.37 1.78
N TYR A 123 -6.70 -1.04 2.53
CA TYR A 123 -6.45 -2.41 2.96
C TYR A 123 -6.74 -3.41 1.82
N SER A 124 -6.18 -4.62 1.90
CA SER A 124 -6.27 -5.63 0.85
C SER A 124 -7.71 -6.01 0.49
N HIS A 125 -8.64 -6.05 1.44
CA HIS A 125 -10.04 -6.35 1.14
C HIS A 125 -10.78 -5.23 0.39
N ASP A 126 -10.27 -3.99 0.46
CA ASP A 126 -10.81 -2.84 -0.27
C ASP A 126 -10.23 -2.77 -1.69
N LEU A 127 -9.14 -3.49 -1.94
CA LEU A 127 -8.51 -3.58 -3.25
C LEU A 127 -9.38 -4.39 -4.23
N ARG A 128 -9.69 -3.77 -5.38
CA ARG A 128 -10.45 -4.37 -6.47
C ARG A 128 -9.56 -4.65 -7.68
N ASP A 129 -9.85 -5.73 -8.39
CA ASP A 129 -9.12 -6.04 -9.62
C ASP A 129 -9.30 -4.92 -10.66
N GLY A 130 -8.21 -4.52 -11.30
CA GLY A 130 -8.20 -3.49 -12.34
C GLY A 130 -8.33 -2.05 -11.84
N GLN A 131 -8.40 -1.81 -10.52
CA GLN A 131 -8.42 -0.44 -10.00
C GLN A 131 -7.05 0.23 -10.08
N TYR A 132 -7.06 1.57 -10.07
CA TYR A 132 -5.85 2.38 -10.00
C TYR A 132 -5.83 3.18 -8.71
N LEU A 133 -4.74 3.08 -7.96
CA LEU A 133 -4.45 3.94 -6.82
C LEU A 133 -3.59 5.13 -7.29
N THR A 134 -3.76 6.28 -6.65
CA THR A 134 -2.97 7.48 -6.95
C THR A 134 -1.70 7.48 -6.11
N SER A 135 -0.52 7.38 -6.73
CA SER A 135 0.75 7.50 -6.03
C SER A 135 1.09 8.95 -5.68
N LEU A 136 2.00 9.15 -4.72
CA LEU A 136 2.54 10.48 -4.40
C LEU A 136 3.48 11.01 -5.48
N HIS A 137 4.01 10.15 -6.35
CA HIS A 137 4.85 10.57 -7.47
C HIS A 137 3.96 11.10 -8.60
N ASN A 138 3.80 12.43 -8.67
CA ASN A 138 3.11 13.13 -9.75
C ASN A 138 1.69 12.58 -10.05
N LYS A 139 1.02 11.99 -9.05
CA LYS A 139 -0.27 11.31 -9.20
C LYS A 139 -0.25 10.16 -10.21
N ALA A 140 0.93 9.59 -10.46
CA ALA A 140 1.09 8.47 -11.37
C ALA A 140 0.29 7.26 -10.84
N PRO A 141 -0.41 6.54 -11.72
CA PRO A 141 -1.30 5.46 -11.30
C PRO A 141 -0.52 4.21 -10.91
N LEU A 142 -1.00 3.54 -9.86
CA LEU A 142 -0.57 2.20 -9.44
C LEU A 142 -1.70 1.22 -9.75
N ARG A 143 -1.48 0.30 -10.69
CA ARG A 143 -2.47 -0.68 -11.11
C ARG A 143 -2.54 -1.83 -10.12
N VAL A 144 -3.71 -2.07 -9.57
CA VAL A 144 -3.98 -3.22 -8.72
C VAL A 144 -4.47 -4.38 -9.57
N SER A 145 -3.98 -5.58 -9.30
CA SER A 145 -4.56 -6.84 -9.80
C SER A 145 -4.94 -7.73 -8.63
N VAL A 146 -6.11 -8.36 -8.72
CA VAL A 146 -6.59 -9.30 -7.70
C VAL A 146 -6.95 -10.61 -8.37
N ASN A 147 -6.12 -11.62 -8.13
CA ASN A 147 -6.31 -12.97 -8.64
C ASN A 147 -6.76 -13.90 -7.51
N THR A 148 -7.21 -15.10 -7.88
CA THR A 148 -7.53 -16.16 -6.92
C THR A 148 -6.74 -17.40 -7.27
N ASP A 149 -6.00 -17.95 -6.30
CA ASP A 149 -5.23 -19.17 -6.51
C ASP A 149 -6.12 -20.43 -6.52
N GLY A 150 -5.54 -21.59 -6.84
CA GLY A 150 -6.27 -22.87 -6.84
C GLY A 150 -6.84 -23.28 -5.47
N CYS A 151 -6.42 -22.64 -4.38
CA CYS A 151 -6.92 -22.83 -3.02
C CYS A 151 -7.96 -21.79 -2.61
N ARG A 152 -8.47 -20.97 -3.55
CA ARG A 152 -9.42 -19.88 -3.32
C ARG A 152 -8.88 -18.74 -2.44
N ARG A 153 -7.57 -18.60 -2.33
CA ARG A 153 -6.95 -17.45 -1.66
C ARG A 153 -6.81 -16.30 -2.66
N ARG A 154 -7.14 -15.09 -2.20
CA ARG A 154 -6.91 -13.88 -3.00
C ARG A 154 -5.42 -13.56 -3.02
N LEU A 155 -4.89 -13.34 -4.21
CA LEU A 155 -3.55 -12.88 -4.47
C LEU A 155 -3.65 -11.43 -4.95
N TYR A 156 -2.91 -10.54 -4.31
CA TYR A 156 -2.92 -9.12 -4.59
C TYR A 156 -1.60 -8.71 -5.21
N GLU A 157 -1.66 -7.89 -6.25
CA GLU A 157 -0.49 -7.33 -6.91
C GLU A 157 -0.68 -5.84 -7.15
N VAL A 158 0.42 -5.09 -7.09
CA VAL A 158 0.47 -3.68 -7.52
C VAL A 158 1.56 -3.53 -8.56
N ASN A 159 1.20 -3.06 -9.76
CA ASN A 159 2.09 -3.03 -10.94
C ASN A 159 2.86 -4.34 -11.15
N ASN A 160 2.15 -5.47 -11.07
CA ASN A 160 2.70 -6.83 -11.20
C ASN A 160 3.69 -7.23 -10.08
N SER A 161 3.77 -6.44 -9.01
CA SER A 161 4.51 -6.78 -7.80
C SER A 161 3.57 -7.44 -6.79
N PRO A 162 3.76 -8.72 -6.45
CA PRO A 162 2.93 -9.42 -5.48
C PRO A 162 3.07 -8.83 -4.07
N LEU A 163 1.95 -8.73 -3.36
CA LEU A 163 1.92 -8.45 -1.94
C LEU A 163 2.23 -9.75 -1.18
N TYR A 164 3.43 -9.85 -0.61
CA TYR A 164 3.84 -11.00 0.19
C TYR A 164 3.28 -10.94 1.62
N ARG A 165 3.12 -9.73 2.17
CA ARG A 165 2.47 -9.50 3.46
C ARG A 165 1.65 -8.22 3.39
N ALA A 166 0.37 -8.29 3.71
CA ALA A 166 -0.55 -7.16 3.59
C ALA A 166 -1.11 -6.74 4.95
N ASP A 167 -1.81 -5.61 4.95
CA ASP A 167 -2.67 -5.14 6.05
C ASP A 167 -1.95 -4.90 7.37
N ILE A 168 -0.76 -4.31 7.31
CA ILE A 168 -0.03 -3.91 8.52
C ILE A 168 -0.49 -2.50 8.90
N PRO A 169 -1.29 -2.32 9.97
CA PRO A 169 -1.83 -1.01 10.31
C PRO A 169 -0.75 -0.10 10.90
N ALA A 170 -0.85 1.19 10.59
CA ALA A 170 -0.06 2.28 11.14
C ALA A 170 -0.97 3.46 11.53
N SER A 171 -0.54 4.32 12.45
CA SER A 171 -1.38 5.43 12.95
C SER A 171 -1.75 6.46 11.87
N ASN A 172 -0.91 6.58 10.84
CA ASN A 172 -1.11 7.46 9.68
C ASN A 172 -1.38 6.68 8.38
N GLY A 173 -1.65 5.37 8.44
CA GLY A 173 -1.92 4.60 7.23
C GLY A 173 -1.87 3.08 7.34
N VAL A 174 -1.52 2.43 6.22
CA VAL A 174 -1.34 0.97 6.12
C VAL A 174 -0.09 0.65 5.31
N VAL A 175 0.60 -0.42 5.70
CA VAL A 175 1.78 -0.93 4.98
C VAL A 175 1.47 -2.28 4.36
N HIS A 176 1.79 -2.41 3.07
CA HIS A 176 1.83 -3.67 2.35
C HIS A 176 3.25 -3.94 1.90
N ILE A 177 3.76 -5.14 2.14
CA ILE A 177 5.08 -5.59 1.73
C ILE A 177 5.00 -6.18 0.33
N VAL A 178 5.83 -5.68 -0.57
CA VAL A 178 5.87 -6.11 -1.98
C VAL A 178 7.17 -6.81 -2.34
N ASP A 179 7.09 -7.79 -3.24
CA ASP A 179 8.22 -8.65 -3.63
C ASP A 179 9.07 -8.10 -4.79
N TRP A 180 8.59 -7.05 -5.44
CA TRP A 180 9.30 -6.27 -6.44
C TRP A 180 9.16 -4.77 -6.18
N VAL A 181 10.22 -4.05 -6.54
CA VAL A 181 10.24 -2.60 -6.54
C VAL A 181 9.24 -2.06 -7.57
N LEU A 182 8.51 -1.02 -7.18
CA LEU A 182 7.60 -0.29 -8.06
C LEU A 182 8.40 0.80 -8.77
N LEU A 183 8.40 0.77 -10.10
CA LEU A 183 9.01 1.81 -10.94
C LEU A 183 7.94 2.45 -11.82
N PRO A 184 7.90 3.78 -11.94
CA PRO A 184 7.01 4.43 -12.89
C PRO A 184 7.35 4.02 -14.32
N SER A 185 6.32 3.85 -15.16
CA SER A 185 6.49 3.46 -16.57
C SER A 185 7.04 4.59 -17.45
N ASP A 186 6.96 5.85 -17.00
CA ASP A 186 7.61 6.94 -17.70
C ASP A 186 9.12 6.87 -17.43
N HIS A 187 9.96 6.71 -18.44
CA HIS A 187 11.42 6.69 -18.22
C HIS A 187 11.97 8.08 -17.85
N ARG A 188 11.09 9.00 -17.44
CA ARG A 188 11.40 10.39 -17.14
C ARG A 188 11.74 10.64 -15.69
N TRP A 189 11.33 9.79 -14.74
CA TRP A 189 11.79 9.89 -13.34
C TRP A 189 13.32 9.69 -13.23
N CYS A 190 13.93 9.06 -14.23
CA CYS A 190 15.37 8.97 -14.40
C CYS A 190 15.90 9.76 -15.62
N SER A 191 15.18 10.76 -16.15
CA SER A 191 15.52 11.46 -17.43
C SER A 191 16.96 11.96 -17.53
N ASN A 192 17.58 12.30 -16.39
CA ASN A 192 18.95 12.80 -16.31
C ASN A 192 19.98 11.70 -16.06
N VAL A 193 19.55 10.44 -16.17
CA VAL A 193 20.33 9.25 -15.90
C VAL A 193 20.29 8.40 -17.15
N ILE A 194 21.43 8.34 -17.82
CA ILE A 194 21.65 7.37 -18.89
C ILE A 194 21.87 6.02 -18.19
N LEU A 195 20.86 5.16 -18.20
CA LEU A 195 21.05 3.74 -17.88
C LEU A 195 21.74 3.08 -19.08
N PRO A 196 22.80 2.27 -18.87
CA PRO A 196 23.47 1.54 -19.95
C PRO A 196 22.57 0.49 -20.62
#